data_AF-A0A336MW68-F1
#
_entry.id   AF-A0A336MW68-F1
#
_cell.length_a   1.000
_cell.length_b   1.000
_cell.length_c   1.000
_cell.angle_alpha   90.00
_cell.angle_beta   90.00
_cell.angle_gamma   90.00
#
_symmetry.space_group_name_H-M   'P 1'
#
loop_
_entity.id
_entity.type
_entity.pdbx_description
1 polymer ?
#
loop_
_entity_poly.entity_id
_entity_poly.type
_entity_poly.pdbx_seq_one_letter_code
_entity_poly.pdbx_strand_id
1 'polypeptide(L)'
;MSIFPDIDATCSSLGYHDGVKYHADTDFLQCLKHLIWILRRDGETHEYRRYIGHKQLLKSDLLPMLLDCSEDTEVADVLLRLLVNFTNPALLLYREELPKDNVGRRNFLELVEILQRYKESFAVDAVWALLGKRLEKTLEIDWAERSEDQGLTIERILVLARNVLQVPSDPDLERRTDNDANVHDQIIWSMNQAGFLDLVLFVLSSESEQQYHLHALEIIFLVYREQNAASLAEATVSRSAAEKYKDEQELIAARQSERTKQEFKKLPGRHSRFGGTFIMQNIKSISDNPIICHQAIEKVMDMNFDKDKKKQKRNFRLAPEQEKFERRSALSVRLFLREFCIEILRSAYNTLVRHVRRVLERSAGQGHDDSYLLWAMRFFMEFNRLNGFKVDLVSESLSTNCFHWVVQRIQHHLDMIDSDKRHARIWGKRLHIALQVNRFKCFNSNQKFNFTLQ
;
A
#
# COMPACT_ATOMS: atom_id res chain seq x y z
N MET A 1 9.32 -38.14 -2.11
CA MET A 1 10.62 -37.61 -1.65
C MET A 1 10.41 -36.14 -1.33
N SER A 2 10.78 -35.66 -0.15
CA SER A 2 10.67 -34.23 0.17
C SER A 2 11.58 -33.43 -0.76
N ILE A 3 11.06 -32.39 -1.42
CA ILE A 3 11.84 -31.55 -2.34
C ILE A 3 12.76 -30.54 -1.61
N PHE A 4 12.63 -30.39 -0.29
CA PHE A 4 13.40 -29.41 0.49
C PHE A 4 14.93 -29.58 0.41
N PRO A 5 15.50 -30.80 0.45
CA PRO A 5 16.95 -30.97 0.24
C PRO A 5 17.40 -30.57 -1.16
N ASP A 6 16.55 -30.71 -2.17
CA ASP A 6 16.82 -30.28 -3.54
C ASP A 6 16.77 -28.74 -3.66
N ILE A 7 15.84 -28.09 -2.95
CA ILE A 7 15.85 -26.63 -2.78
C ILE A 7 17.14 -26.18 -2.09
N ASP A 8 17.56 -26.85 -1.02
CA ASP A 8 18.79 -26.51 -0.29
C ASP A 8 20.04 -26.62 -1.17
N ALA A 9 20.14 -27.71 -1.93
CA ALA A 9 21.22 -27.91 -2.88
C ALA A 9 21.19 -26.84 -3.98
N THR A 10 20.02 -26.56 -4.54
CA THR A 10 19.85 -25.55 -5.59
C THR A 10 20.22 -24.15 -5.09
N CYS A 11 19.81 -23.76 -3.87
CA CYS A 11 20.17 -22.47 -3.28
C CYS A 11 21.66 -22.36 -2.98
N SER A 12 22.29 -23.44 -2.52
CA SER A 12 23.71 -23.44 -2.16
C SER A 12 24.62 -23.35 -3.40
N SER A 13 24.14 -23.82 -4.55
CA SER A 13 24.86 -23.79 -5.85
C SER A 13 24.63 -22.51 -6.66
N LEU A 14 24.06 -21.46 -6.05
CA LEU A 14 23.92 -20.16 -6.72
C LEU A 14 25.21 -19.34 -6.62
N GLY A 15 25.90 -19.42 -5.48
CA GLY A 15 27.08 -18.61 -5.19
C GLY A 15 27.04 -18.06 -3.76
N TYR A 16 27.83 -17.01 -3.53
CA TYR A 16 27.89 -16.32 -2.25
C TYR A 16 28.27 -14.85 -2.41
N HIS A 17 27.85 -14.02 -1.44
CA HIS A 17 28.25 -12.62 -1.35
C HIS A 17 29.36 -12.45 -0.31
N ASP A 18 30.51 -11.89 -0.70
CA ASP A 18 31.65 -11.69 0.21
C ASP A 18 31.55 -10.40 1.06
N GLY A 19 30.49 -9.62 0.87
CA GLY A 19 30.27 -8.30 1.50
C GLY A 19 30.51 -7.13 0.55
N VAL A 20 31.19 -7.36 -0.57
CA VAL A 20 31.51 -6.35 -1.58
C VAL A 20 30.95 -6.75 -2.95
N LYS A 21 31.09 -8.01 -3.33
CA LYS A 21 30.67 -8.55 -4.63
C LYS A 21 30.04 -9.93 -4.47
N TYR A 22 29.08 -10.22 -5.33
CA TYR A 22 28.52 -11.54 -5.50
C TYR A 22 29.40 -12.41 -6.41
N HIS A 23 29.74 -13.60 -5.94
CA HIS A 23 30.49 -14.61 -6.68
C HIS A 23 29.53 -15.74 -7.05
N ALA A 24 29.10 -15.77 -8.31
CA ALA A 24 28.22 -16.80 -8.83
C ALA A 24 28.98 -18.11 -9.13
N ASP A 25 28.35 -19.24 -8.85
CA ASP A 25 28.86 -20.56 -9.20
C ASP A 25 28.68 -20.88 -10.70
N THR A 26 29.42 -21.87 -11.23
CA THR A 26 29.47 -22.18 -12.68
C THR A 26 28.09 -22.40 -13.32
N ASP A 27 27.15 -23.06 -12.64
CA ASP A 27 25.83 -23.44 -13.17
C ASP A 27 24.66 -22.65 -12.53
N PHE A 28 24.94 -21.46 -11.99
CA PHE A 28 23.94 -20.66 -11.27
C PHE A 28 22.68 -20.35 -12.10
N LEU A 29 22.83 -20.13 -13.42
CA LEU A 29 21.69 -19.88 -14.32
C LEU A 29 20.71 -21.06 -14.36
N GLN A 30 21.21 -22.29 -14.35
CA GLN A 30 20.35 -23.48 -14.30
C GLN A 30 19.66 -23.59 -12.94
N CYS A 31 20.35 -23.24 -11.85
CA CYS A 31 19.77 -23.17 -10.51
C CYS A 31 18.63 -22.14 -10.44
N LEU A 32 18.81 -20.95 -11.02
CA LEU A 32 17.75 -19.94 -11.11
C LEU A 32 16.52 -20.43 -11.89
N LYS A 33 16.75 -21.07 -13.05
CA LYS A 33 15.67 -21.69 -13.85
C LYS A 33 14.98 -22.81 -13.08
N HIS A 34 15.74 -23.59 -12.31
CA HIS A 34 15.20 -24.65 -11.47
C HIS A 34 14.31 -24.09 -10.35
N LEU A 35 14.71 -23.00 -9.69
CA LEU A 35 13.86 -22.33 -8.69
C LEU A 35 12.52 -21.86 -9.27
N ILE A 36 12.52 -21.28 -10.48
CA ILE A 36 11.27 -20.92 -11.17
C ILE A 36 10.39 -22.18 -11.39
N TRP A 37 11.00 -23.29 -11.79
CA TRP A 37 10.31 -24.55 -12.00
C TRP A 37 9.72 -25.11 -10.70
N ILE A 38 10.45 -25.01 -9.57
CA ILE A 38 9.98 -25.43 -8.24
C ILE A 38 8.77 -24.58 -7.83
N LEU A 39 8.86 -23.25 -7.95
CA LEU A 39 7.79 -22.32 -7.58
C LEU A 39 6.53 -22.49 -8.44
N ARG A 40 6.66 -22.92 -9.69
CA ARG A 40 5.51 -23.26 -10.56
C ARG A 40 4.73 -24.49 -10.08
N ARG A 41 5.34 -25.31 -9.23
CA ARG A 41 4.77 -26.56 -8.69
C ARG A 41 4.47 -26.46 -7.21
N ASP A 42 4.50 -25.25 -6.66
CA ASP A 42 4.16 -25.01 -5.27
C ASP A 42 2.69 -25.36 -5.03
N GLY A 43 2.43 -26.02 -3.90
CA GLY A 43 1.09 -26.50 -3.56
C GLY A 43 0.15 -25.38 -3.10
N GLU A 44 -1.09 -25.74 -2.77
CA GLU A 44 -2.10 -24.77 -2.27
C GLU A 44 -1.69 -24.09 -0.96
N THR A 45 -0.77 -24.70 -0.21
CA THR A 45 -0.21 -24.17 1.05
C THR A 45 1.02 -23.29 0.86
N HIS A 46 1.48 -23.11 -0.39
CA HIS A 46 2.66 -22.33 -0.78
C HIS A 46 3.89 -22.68 0.06
N GLU A 47 4.13 -23.98 0.27
CA GLU A 47 5.16 -24.48 1.16
C GLU A 47 6.57 -24.23 0.63
N TYR A 48 6.80 -24.34 -0.69
CA TYR A 48 8.12 -24.12 -1.27
C TYR A 48 8.50 -22.63 -1.22
N ARG A 49 7.54 -21.76 -1.54
CA ARG A 49 7.71 -20.30 -1.43
C ARG A 49 8.01 -19.89 0.01
N ARG A 50 7.28 -20.42 1.00
CA ARG A 50 7.53 -20.11 2.42
C ARG A 50 8.90 -20.62 2.85
N TYR A 51 9.27 -21.84 2.46
CA TYR A 51 10.56 -22.44 2.77
C TYR A 51 11.73 -21.60 2.22
N ILE A 52 11.67 -21.21 0.94
CA ILE A 52 12.69 -20.35 0.32
C ILE A 52 12.70 -18.96 0.97
N GLY A 53 11.52 -18.43 1.31
CA GLY A 53 11.39 -17.13 1.96
C GLY A 53 12.07 -17.03 3.33
N HIS A 54 12.04 -18.10 4.13
CA HIS A 54 12.76 -18.16 5.39
C HIS A 54 14.28 -18.15 5.25
N LYS A 55 14.80 -18.63 4.11
CA LYS A 55 16.23 -18.54 3.78
C LYS A 55 16.68 -17.16 3.35
N GLN A 56 15.74 -16.23 3.12
CA GLN A 56 16.02 -14.86 2.66
C GLN A 56 16.80 -14.80 1.33
N LEU A 57 16.57 -15.78 0.44
CA LEU A 57 17.28 -15.92 -0.84
C LEU A 57 17.29 -14.64 -1.68
N LEU A 58 16.18 -13.89 -1.66
CA LEU A 58 16.06 -12.62 -2.38
C LEU A 58 17.11 -11.60 -1.92
N LYS A 59 17.36 -11.53 -0.61
CA LYS A 59 18.30 -10.59 0.00
C LYS A 59 19.75 -11.09 -0.09
N SER A 60 19.98 -12.38 0.18
CA SER A 60 21.32 -12.96 0.22
C SER A 60 21.94 -13.15 -1.15
N ASP A 61 21.13 -13.49 -2.16
CA ASP A 61 21.62 -13.94 -3.46
C ASP A 61 21.03 -13.12 -4.61
N LEU A 62 19.70 -13.05 -4.73
CA LEU A 62 19.09 -12.54 -5.97
C LEU A 62 19.34 -11.04 -6.21
N LEU A 63 19.25 -10.21 -5.18
CA LEU A 63 19.53 -8.77 -5.32
C LEU A 63 21.03 -8.49 -5.55
N PRO A 64 21.97 -9.07 -4.78
CA PRO A 64 23.39 -8.94 -5.10
C PRO A 64 23.75 -9.45 -6.50
N MET A 65 23.24 -10.62 -6.91
CA MET A 65 23.44 -11.18 -8.25
C MET A 65 22.83 -10.29 -9.34
N LEU A 66 21.70 -9.63 -9.06
CA LEU A 66 21.13 -8.62 -9.96
C LEU A 66 22.10 -7.45 -10.13
N LEU A 67 22.78 -7.00 -9.08
CA LEU A 67 23.73 -5.88 -9.19
C LEU A 67 25.04 -6.28 -9.88
N ASP A 68 25.59 -7.46 -9.57
CA ASP A 68 26.95 -7.84 -9.97
C ASP A 68 27.04 -8.78 -11.18
N CYS A 69 25.96 -9.48 -11.53
CA CYS A 69 25.98 -10.55 -12.54
C CYS A 69 24.95 -10.35 -13.67
N SER A 70 24.25 -9.21 -13.73
CA SER A 70 23.15 -8.98 -14.67
C SER A 70 23.54 -8.36 -16.02
N GLU A 71 24.83 -8.35 -16.36
CA GLU A 71 25.30 -7.90 -17.68
C GLU A 71 24.79 -8.80 -18.81
N ASP A 72 24.71 -10.11 -18.56
CA ASP A 72 24.10 -11.07 -19.47
C ASP A 72 22.56 -10.90 -19.46
N THR A 73 22.01 -10.67 -20.65
CA THR A 73 20.56 -10.48 -20.85
C THR A 73 19.75 -11.69 -20.40
N GLU A 74 20.24 -12.92 -20.62
CA GLU A 74 19.53 -14.15 -20.25
C GLU A 74 19.49 -14.31 -18.72
N VAL A 75 20.63 -14.14 -18.06
CA VAL A 75 20.72 -14.19 -16.59
C VAL A 75 19.77 -13.18 -15.97
N ALA A 76 19.78 -11.97 -16.52
CA ALA A 76 19.01 -10.89 -15.95
C ALA A 76 17.50 -11.00 -16.24
N ASP A 77 17.09 -11.61 -17.36
CA ASP A 77 15.68 -11.99 -17.58
C ASP A 77 15.21 -13.02 -16.55
N VAL A 78 16.00 -14.08 -16.34
CA VAL A 78 15.65 -15.14 -15.39
C VAL A 78 15.59 -14.58 -13.96
N LEU A 79 16.53 -13.72 -13.57
CA LEU A 79 16.50 -13.02 -12.29
C LEU A 79 15.26 -12.15 -12.14
N LEU A 80 14.94 -11.33 -13.14
CA LEU A 80 13.77 -10.46 -13.10
C LEU A 80 12.47 -11.26 -12.96
N ARG A 81 12.34 -12.36 -13.71
CA ARG A 81 11.20 -13.29 -13.61
C ARG A 81 11.09 -13.90 -12.21
N LEU A 82 12.21 -14.27 -11.60
CA LEU A 82 12.25 -14.84 -10.26
C LEU A 82 11.88 -13.80 -9.19
N LEU A 83 12.38 -12.56 -9.31
CA LEU A 83 12.04 -11.43 -8.43
C LEU A 83 10.54 -11.08 -8.51
N VAL A 84 9.98 -11.00 -9.72
CA VAL A 84 8.53 -10.81 -9.92
C VAL A 84 7.76 -11.95 -9.26
N ASN A 85 8.18 -13.19 -9.46
CA ASN A 85 7.53 -14.34 -8.86
C ASN A 85 7.55 -14.28 -7.32
N PHE A 86 8.70 -13.98 -6.70
CA PHE A 86 8.85 -13.90 -5.24
C PHE A 86 8.07 -12.77 -4.60
N THR A 87 7.88 -11.66 -5.33
CA THR A 87 7.16 -10.47 -4.84
C THR A 87 5.66 -10.48 -5.15
N ASN A 88 5.13 -11.54 -5.77
CA ASN A 88 3.70 -11.66 -6.04
C ASN A 88 2.86 -11.41 -4.77
N PRO A 89 1.81 -10.56 -4.85
CA PRO A 89 0.97 -10.26 -3.70
C PRO A 89 0.40 -11.55 -3.09
N ALA A 90 0.48 -11.69 -1.77
CA ALA A 90 -0.01 -12.89 -1.09
C ALA A 90 -1.47 -13.21 -1.42
N LEU A 91 -2.32 -12.19 -1.58
CA LEU A 91 -3.73 -12.38 -1.94
C LEU A 91 -3.91 -12.99 -3.34
N LEU A 92 -3.02 -12.67 -4.29
CA LEU A 92 -3.06 -13.26 -5.63
C LEU A 92 -2.72 -14.76 -5.59
N LEU A 93 -1.81 -15.17 -4.69
CA LEU A 93 -1.50 -16.59 -4.45
C LEU A 93 -2.71 -17.37 -3.91
N TYR A 94 -3.67 -16.68 -3.29
CA TYR A 94 -4.94 -17.23 -2.82
C TYR A 94 -6.14 -16.82 -3.69
N ARG A 95 -5.91 -16.50 -4.97
CA ARG A 95 -6.96 -16.20 -5.96
C ARG A 95 -7.89 -15.07 -5.53
N GLU A 96 -7.31 -14.01 -4.97
CA GLU A 96 -8.01 -12.82 -4.49
C GLU A 96 -8.94 -13.05 -3.27
N GLU A 97 -8.87 -14.23 -2.64
CA GLU A 97 -9.68 -14.56 -1.45
C GLU A 97 -8.80 -14.79 -0.21
N LEU A 98 -9.28 -14.31 0.95
CA LEU A 98 -8.61 -14.60 2.23
C LEU A 98 -8.95 -16.02 2.70
N PRO A 99 -7.96 -16.82 3.16
CA PRO A 99 -8.22 -18.14 3.73
C PRO A 99 -9.21 -18.12 4.89
N LYS A 100 -10.10 -19.11 4.91
CA LYS A 100 -11.18 -19.21 5.91
C LYS A 100 -10.81 -20.11 7.09
N ASP A 101 -9.90 -21.04 6.89
CA ASP A 101 -9.40 -21.96 7.89
C ASP A 101 -8.18 -21.39 8.64
N ASN A 102 -7.84 -21.97 9.79
CA ASN A 102 -6.77 -21.45 10.64
C ASN A 102 -5.37 -21.68 10.04
N VAL A 103 -5.17 -22.80 9.35
CA VAL A 103 -3.86 -23.14 8.79
C VAL A 103 -3.56 -22.24 7.60
N GLY A 104 -4.52 -22.09 6.68
CA GLY A 104 -4.43 -21.18 5.55
C GLY A 104 -4.18 -19.74 5.99
N ARG A 105 -4.87 -19.24 7.03
CA ARG A 105 -4.63 -17.89 7.56
C ARG A 105 -3.21 -17.72 8.11
N ARG A 106 -2.71 -18.70 8.86
CA ARG A 106 -1.34 -18.66 9.38
C ARG A 106 -0.33 -18.60 8.23
N ASN A 107 -0.49 -19.47 7.23
CA ASN A 107 0.40 -19.51 6.07
C ASN A 107 0.32 -18.20 5.25
N PHE A 108 -0.87 -17.60 5.12
CA PHE A 108 -1.05 -16.30 4.47
C PHE A 108 -0.30 -15.19 5.20
N LEU A 109 -0.45 -15.10 6.53
CA LEU A 109 0.26 -14.08 7.32
C LEU A 109 1.78 -14.27 7.24
N GLU A 110 2.25 -15.51 7.30
CA GLU A 110 3.68 -15.84 7.12
C GLU A 110 4.21 -15.41 5.75
N LEU A 111 3.43 -15.57 4.68
CA LEU A 111 3.78 -15.05 3.36
C LEU A 111 3.84 -13.52 3.32
N VAL A 112 2.92 -12.84 4.02
CA VAL A 112 2.94 -11.37 4.15
C VAL A 112 4.21 -10.92 4.89
N GLU A 113 4.60 -11.59 5.97
CA GLU A 113 5.84 -11.30 6.70
C GLU A 113 7.09 -11.50 5.82
N ILE A 114 7.12 -12.55 4.99
CA ILE A 114 8.21 -12.77 4.03
C ILE A 114 8.25 -11.63 3.01
N LEU A 115 7.10 -11.23 2.44
CA LEU A 115 7.02 -10.12 1.49
C LEU A 115 7.46 -8.79 2.11
N GLN A 116 7.17 -8.55 3.39
CA GLN A 116 7.63 -7.37 4.12
C GLN A 116 9.16 -7.31 4.22
N ARG A 117 9.81 -8.44 4.54
CA ARG A 117 11.28 -8.54 4.53
C ARG A 117 11.87 -8.34 3.13
N TYR A 118 11.17 -8.81 2.10
CA TYR A 118 11.57 -8.54 0.71
C TYR A 118 11.46 -7.05 0.39
N LYS A 119 10.35 -6.39 0.75
CA LYS A 119 10.17 -4.95 0.58
C LYS A 119 11.32 -4.17 1.21
N GLU A 120 11.70 -4.48 2.44
CA GLU A 120 12.87 -3.86 3.10
C GLU A 120 14.16 -4.01 2.30
N SER A 121 14.36 -5.17 1.66
CA SER A 121 15.56 -5.44 0.85
C SER A 121 15.60 -4.61 -0.44
N PHE A 122 14.47 -4.06 -0.89
CA PHE A 122 14.40 -3.13 -2.03
C PHE A 122 14.63 -1.67 -1.66
N ALA A 123 14.84 -1.32 -0.39
CA ALA A 123 15.24 0.03 0.02
C ALA A 123 16.73 0.30 -0.27
N VAL A 124 17.16 0.04 -1.51
CA VAL A 124 18.55 0.15 -1.99
C VAL A 124 18.57 0.89 -3.33
N ASP A 125 19.21 2.06 -3.35
CA ASP A 125 19.26 2.95 -4.53
C ASP A 125 19.81 2.26 -5.78
N ALA A 126 20.85 1.45 -5.63
CA ALA A 126 21.52 0.75 -6.74
C ALA A 126 20.57 -0.18 -7.52
N VAL A 127 19.62 -0.83 -6.82
CA VAL A 127 18.65 -1.74 -7.46
C VAL A 127 17.72 -0.94 -8.38
N TRP A 128 17.19 0.19 -7.90
CA TRP A 128 16.31 1.03 -8.70
C TRP A 128 17.04 1.74 -9.83
N ALA A 129 18.29 2.16 -9.63
CA ALA A 129 19.12 2.72 -10.69
C ALA A 129 19.37 1.71 -11.82
N LEU A 130 19.66 0.45 -11.49
CA LEU A 130 19.85 -0.61 -12.48
C LEU A 130 18.55 -0.92 -13.24
N LEU A 131 17.43 -1.07 -12.51
CA LEU A 131 16.12 -1.33 -13.12
C LEU A 131 15.67 -0.14 -13.99
N GLY A 132 15.87 1.09 -13.52
CA GLY A 132 15.59 2.33 -14.24
C GLY A 132 16.38 2.41 -15.54
N LYS A 133 17.71 2.23 -15.48
CA LYS A 133 18.57 2.23 -16.68
C LYS A 133 18.15 1.18 -17.72
N ARG A 134 17.73 0.00 -17.25
CA ARG A 134 17.27 -1.05 -18.16
C ARG A 134 15.91 -0.70 -18.78
N LEU A 135 14.99 -0.15 -17.99
CA LEU A 135 13.70 0.33 -18.47
C LEU A 135 13.87 1.45 -19.50
N GLU A 136 14.70 2.44 -19.19
CA GLU A 136 15.07 3.56 -20.07
C GLU A 136 15.61 3.06 -21.41
N LYS A 137 16.67 2.23 -21.41
CA LYS A 137 17.24 1.63 -22.63
C LYS A 137 16.20 0.89 -23.48
N THR A 138 15.20 0.27 -22.85
CA THR A 138 14.16 -0.46 -23.58
C THR A 138 13.08 0.48 -24.14
N LEU A 139 12.78 1.58 -23.43
CA LEU A 139 11.84 2.62 -23.85
C LEU A 139 12.42 3.56 -24.92
N GLU A 140 13.75 3.69 -25.01
CA GLU A 140 14.43 4.42 -26.11
C GLU A 140 14.20 3.78 -27.49
N ILE A 141 13.91 2.48 -27.53
CA ILE A 141 13.55 1.77 -28.75
C ILE A 141 12.10 2.10 -29.09
N ASP A 142 11.87 2.50 -30.35
CA ASP A 142 10.53 2.80 -30.84
C ASP A 142 9.59 1.61 -30.59
N TRP A 143 8.36 1.91 -30.16
CA TRP A 143 7.37 0.92 -29.77
C TRP A 143 7.06 -0.08 -30.90
N ALA A 144 7.19 0.32 -32.18
CA ALA A 144 6.93 -0.53 -33.33
C ALA A 144 8.13 -1.44 -33.69
N GLU A 145 9.34 -1.07 -33.26
CA GLU A 145 10.57 -1.85 -33.50
C GLU A 145 10.92 -2.78 -32.32
N ARG A 146 10.27 -2.58 -31.17
CA ARG A 146 10.51 -3.34 -29.95
C ARG A 146 10.11 -4.80 -30.11
N SER A 147 11.01 -5.72 -29.75
CA SER A 147 10.71 -7.16 -29.73
C SER A 147 9.73 -7.52 -28.60
N GLU A 148 9.08 -8.69 -28.71
CA GLU A 148 8.20 -9.19 -27.64
C GLU A 148 8.96 -9.35 -26.32
N ASP A 149 10.19 -9.86 -26.34
CA ASP A 149 11.04 -10.02 -25.15
C ASP A 149 11.38 -8.68 -24.48
N GLN A 150 11.63 -7.64 -25.29
CA GLN A 150 11.84 -6.28 -24.78
C GLN A 150 10.54 -5.73 -24.17
N GLY A 151 9.40 -5.98 -24.82
CA GLY A 151 8.09 -5.60 -24.28
C GLY A 151 7.78 -6.27 -22.93
N LEU A 152 8.09 -7.57 -22.81
CA LEU A 152 7.97 -8.34 -21.57
C LEU A 152 8.95 -7.87 -20.50
N THR A 153 10.13 -7.37 -20.88
CA THR A 153 11.09 -6.79 -19.95
C THR A 153 10.52 -5.54 -19.28
N ILE A 154 9.91 -4.62 -20.06
CA ILE A 154 9.22 -3.44 -19.53
C ILE A 154 8.11 -3.86 -18.57
N GLU A 155 7.24 -4.78 -18.99
CA GLU A 155 6.13 -5.26 -18.17
C GLU A 155 6.63 -5.83 -16.84
N ARG A 156 7.64 -6.71 -16.86
CA ARG A 156 8.20 -7.33 -15.66
C ARG A 156 8.82 -6.30 -14.71
N ILE A 157 9.52 -5.29 -15.21
CA ILE A 157 10.08 -4.22 -14.37
C ILE A 157 8.95 -3.43 -13.68
N LEU A 158 7.90 -3.05 -14.42
CA LEU A 158 6.76 -2.31 -13.86
C LEU A 158 5.97 -3.17 -12.86
N VAL A 159 5.74 -4.46 -13.16
CA VAL A 159 5.10 -5.40 -12.24
C VAL A 159 5.92 -5.60 -10.97
N LEU A 160 7.26 -5.71 -11.08
CA LEU A 160 8.13 -5.80 -9.90
C LEU A 160 7.99 -4.54 -9.03
N ALA A 161 8.04 -3.35 -9.63
CA ALA A 161 7.87 -2.10 -8.90
C ALA A 161 6.51 -2.02 -8.20
N ARG A 162 5.43 -2.38 -8.91
CA ARG A 162 4.08 -2.45 -8.36
C ARG A 162 4.00 -3.43 -7.20
N ASN A 163 4.52 -4.64 -7.36
CA ASN A 163 4.53 -5.68 -6.35
C ASN A 163 5.21 -5.21 -5.05
N VAL A 164 6.43 -4.64 -5.15
CA VAL A 164 7.19 -4.13 -4.00
C VAL A 164 6.46 -3.00 -3.29
N LEU A 165 5.89 -2.05 -4.03
CA LEU A 165 5.12 -0.96 -3.45
C LEU A 165 3.82 -1.44 -2.80
N GLN A 166 3.18 -2.47 -3.35
CA GLN A 166 1.90 -3.02 -2.86
C GLN A 166 2.01 -3.70 -1.49
N VAL A 167 3.18 -4.25 -1.15
CA VAL A 167 3.40 -4.89 0.15
C VAL A 167 3.06 -3.92 1.30
N PRO A 168 2.19 -4.31 2.26
CA PRO A 168 1.84 -3.45 3.38
C PRO A 168 3.04 -3.27 4.33
N SER A 169 3.24 -2.06 4.84
CA SER A 169 4.19 -1.84 5.94
C SER A 169 3.65 -2.42 7.25
N ASP A 170 4.54 -2.82 8.15
CA ASP A 170 4.18 -3.22 9.51
C ASP A 170 4.60 -2.12 10.51
N PRO A 171 3.65 -1.28 10.99
CA PRO A 171 3.97 -0.20 11.91
C PRO A 171 4.59 -0.67 13.23
N ASP A 172 4.22 -1.86 13.71
CA ASP A 172 4.69 -2.41 14.99
C ASP A 172 6.15 -2.88 14.89
N LEU A 173 6.56 -3.38 13.72
CA LEU A 173 7.95 -3.72 13.43
C LEU A 173 8.81 -2.49 13.15
N GLU A 174 8.31 -1.54 12.36
CA GLU A 174 9.07 -0.35 11.96
C GLU A 174 9.35 0.59 13.14
N ARG A 175 8.44 0.67 14.13
CA ARG A 175 8.55 1.50 15.35
C ARG A 175 8.95 2.96 15.06
N ARG A 176 8.47 3.51 13.95
CA ARG A 176 8.75 4.89 13.54
C ARG A 176 7.64 5.83 14.01
N THR A 177 8.03 7.03 14.43
CA THR A 177 7.07 8.11 14.72
C THR A 177 6.57 8.78 13.43
N ASP A 178 5.52 9.59 13.55
CA ASP A 178 5.10 10.46 12.45
C ASP A 178 6.23 11.44 12.07
N ASN A 179 6.37 11.72 10.77
CA ASN A 179 7.45 12.49 10.11
C ASN A 179 8.80 11.78 9.93
N ASP A 180 8.99 10.55 10.37
CA ASP A 180 10.17 9.75 10.01
C ASP A 180 9.98 9.09 8.63
N ALA A 181 11.07 8.73 7.93
CA ALA A 181 10.96 7.93 6.71
C ALA A 181 10.76 6.43 7.06
N ASN A 182 9.62 5.85 6.68
CA ASN A 182 9.41 4.40 6.77
C ASN A 182 10.04 3.67 5.57
N VAL A 183 9.91 2.34 5.52
CA VAL A 183 10.42 1.52 4.41
C VAL A 183 9.78 1.94 3.08
N HIS A 184 8.49 2.29 3.09
CA HIS A 184 7.80 2.72 1.89
C HIS A 184 8.33 4.07 1.36
N ASP A 185 8.50 5.06 2.24
CA ASP A 185 9.10 6.36 1.97
C ASP A 185 10.53 6.20 1.41
N GLN A 186 11.33 5.31 2.00
CA GLN A 186 12.69 5.02 1.53
C GLN A 186 12.69 4.47 0.11
N ILE A 187 11.80 3.52 -0.21
CA ILE A 187 11.70 2.96 -1.55
C ILE A 187 11.29 4.02 -2.57
N ILE A 188 10.25 4.82 -2.26
CA ILE A 188 9.81 5.87 -3.19
C ILE A 188 10.91 6.91 -3.38
N TRP A 189 11.64 7.26 -2.32
CA TRP A 189 12.81 8.13 -2.41
C TRP A 189 13.90 7.54 -3.32
N SER A 190 14.26 6.27 -3.15
CA SER A 190 15.22 5.57 -4.01
C SER A 190 14.76 5.53 -5.47
N MET A 191 13.47 5.25 -5.73
CA MET A 191 12.89 5.29 -7.08
C MET A 191 12.98 6.68 -7.71
N ASN A 192 12.75 7.73 -6.93
CA ASN A 192 12.89 9.11 -7.38
C ASN A 192 14.34 9.46 -7.72
N GLN A 193 15.30 9.15 -6.83
CA GLN A 193 16.71 9.42 -7.06
C GLN A 193 17.27 8.66 -8.26
N ALA A 194 16.72 7.47 -8.55
CA ALA A 194 17.07 6.66 -9.70
C ALA A 194 16.43 7.13 -11.03
N GLY A 195 15.59 8.17 -11.03
CA GLY A 195 14.82 8.59 -12.22
C GLY A 195 13.74 7.59 -12.64
N PHE A 196 13.45 6.57 -11.83
CA PHE A 196 12.48 5.53 -12.18
C PHE A 196 11.06 6.09 -12.26
N LEU A 197 10.70 7.03 -11.37
CA LEU A 197 9.38 7.66 -11.38
C LEU A 197 9.15 8.52 -12.63
N ASP A 198 10.21 9.13 -13.17
CA ASP A 198 10.15 9.91 -14.41
C ASP A 198 9.86 9.01 -15.61
N LEU A 199 10.42 7.79 -15.64
CA LEU A 199 10.10 6.77 -16.65
C LEU A 199 8.65 6.29 -16.55
N VAL A 200 8.13 6.12 -15.33
CA VAL A 200 6.70 5.79 -15.10
C VAL A 200 5.81 6.93 -15.60
N LEU A 201 6.21 8.18 -15.36
CA LEU A 201 5.51 9.36 -15.85
C LEU A 201 5.54 9.45 -17.39
N PHE A 202 6.69 9.16 -18.01
CA PHE A 202 6.82 9.07 -19.46
C PHE A 202 5.82 8.06 -20.05
N VAL A 203 5.77 6.84 -19.49
CA VAL A 203 4.81 5.79 -19.90
C VAL A 203 3.37 6.29 -19.82
N LEU A 204 2.99 7.01 -18.76
CA LEU A 204 1.63 7.56 -18.59
C LEU A 204 1.31 8.72 -19.54
N SER A 205 2.33 9.48 -19.95
CA SER A 205 2.18 10.60 -20.88
C SER A 205 2.16 10.17 -22.35
N SER A 206 2.72 9.00 -22.67
CA SER A 206 2.85 8.49 -24.03
C SER A 206 1.63 7.70 -24.48
N GLU A 207 1.08 8.03 -25.65
CA GLU A 207 0.00 7.24 -26.26
C GLU A 207 0.49 5.89 -26.79
N SER A 208 1.77 5.80 -27.20
CA SER A 208 2.39 4.59 -27.75
C SER A 208 2.58 3.49 -26.71
N GLU A 209 2.65 3.85 -25.42
CA GLU A 209 2.90 2.92 -24.31
C GLU A 209 1.59 2.46 -23.61
N GLN A 210 0.45 2.51 -24.31
CA GLN A 210 -0.88 2.22 -23.75
C GLN A 210 -1.01 0.87 -23.03
N GLN A 211 -0.25 -0.15 -23.46
CA GLN A 211 -0.27 -1.48 -22.86
C GLN A 211 0.24 -1.50 -21.41
N TYR A 212 1.03 -0.50 -21.02
CA TYR A 212 1.62 -0.39 -19.69
C TYR A 212 0.87 0.60 -18.78
N HIS A 213 -0.16 1.30 -19.28
CA HIS A 213 -0.86 2.35 -18.54
C HIS A 213 -1.51 1.87 -17.23
N LEU A 214 -2.05 0.64 -17.20
CA LEU A 214 -2.62 0.08 -15.97
C LEU A 214 -1.54 -0.15 -14.90
N HIS A 215 -0.41 -0.74 -15.29
CA HIS A 215 0.74 -0.94 -14.41
C HIS A 215 1.26 0.39 -13.85
N ALA A 216 1.46 1.38 -14.73
CA ALA A 216 1.94 2.69 -14.35
C ALA A 216 0.95 3.43 -13.42
N LEU A 217 -0.36 3.33 -13.69
CA LEU A 217 -1.39 3.90 -12.81
C LEU A 217 -1.39 3.24 -11.42
N GLU A 218 -1.24 1.92 -11.34
CA GLU A 218 -1.13 1.21 -10.06
C GLU A 218 0.12 1.66 -9.29
N ILE A 219 1.26 1.84 -9.96
CA ILE A 219 2.46 2.38 -9.33
C ILE A 219 2.20 3.78 -8.77
N ILE A 220 1.57 4.68 -9.54
CA ILE A 220 1.21 6.02 -9.05
C ILE A 220 0.28 5.94 -7.84
N PHE A 221 -0.77 5.11 -7.90
CA PHE A 221 -1.64 4.89 -6.73
C PHE A 221 -0.83 4.47 -5.51
N LEU A 222 0.09 3.52 -5.68
CA LEU A 222 0.87 2.99 -4.59
C LEU A 222 1.90 3.98 -4.04
N VAL A 223 2.51 4.82 -4.89
CA VAL A 223 3.40 5.92 -4.49
C VAL A 223 2.68 6.91 -3.56
N TYR A 224 1.39 7.14 -3.78
CA TYR A 224 0.59 8.09 -3.00
C TYR A 224 -0.33 7.42 -1.97
N ARG A 225 -0.26 6.10 -1.76
CA ARG A 225 -1.24 5.35 -0.94
C ARG A 225 -1.29 5.81 0.52
N GLU A 226 -0.17 6.31 1.04
CA GLU A 226 -0.02 6.82 2.42
C GLU A 226 -0.16 8.36 2.48
N GLN A 227 -0.53 9.02 1.37
CA GLN A 227 -0.61 10.47 1.27
C GLN A 227 -2.04 11.00 1.21
N ASN A 228 -2.23 12.18 1.79
CA ASN A 228 -3.44 12.97 1.64
C ASN A 228 -3.16 14.18 0.74
N ALA A 229 -4.02 14.41 -0.27
CA ALA A 229 -3.93 15.55 -1.18
C ALA A 229 -3.87 16.89 -0.44
N ALA A 230 -4.61 17.06 0.66
CA ALA A 230 -4.57 18.25 1.51
C ALA A 230 -3.19 18.46 2.16
N SER A 231 -2.62 17.41 2.75
CA SER A 231 -1.30 17.46 3.38
C SER A 231 -0.18 17.79 2.37
N LEU A 232 -0.25 17.24 1.16
CA LEU A 232 0.71 17.57 0.09
C LEU A 232 0.50 18.98 -0.47
N ALA A 233 -0.74 19.45 -0.57
CA ALA A 233 -1.05 20.81 -1.02
C ALA A 233 -0.57 21.89 -0.03
N GLU A 234 -0.41 21.55 1.25
CA GLU A 234 0.15 22.45 2.27
C GLU A 234 1.68 22.30 2.44
N ALA A 235 2.27 21.21 1.94
CA ALA A 235 3.70 20.96 2.05
C ALA A 235 4.51 22.06 1.34
N THR A 236 5.25 22.84 2.11
CA THR A 236 6.12 23.92 1.62
C THR A 236 7.48 23.86 2.29
N VAL A 237 8.52 24.38 1.63
CA VAL A 237 9.93 24.32 2.11
C VAL A 237 10.07 24.98 3.48
N SER A 238 9.30 26.05 3.72
CA SER A 238 9.21 26.71 5.02
C SER A 238 8.00 26.16 5.78
N ARG A 239 8.25 25.46 6.91
CA ARG A 239 7.18 25.10 7.85
C ARG A 239 6.38 26.35 8.20
N SER A 240 5.08 26.34 7.91
CA SER A 240 4.23 27.49 8.22
C SER A 240 4.19 27.69 9.74
N ALA A 241 4.08 28.94 10.20
CA ALA A 241 3.91 29.22 11.63
C ALA A 241 2.69 28.50 12.21
N ALA A 242 1.64 28.33 11.40
CA ALA A 242 0.44 27.57 11.73
C ALA A 242 0.71 26.06 11.89
N GLU A 243 1.53 25.47 11.02
CA GLU A 243 1.94 24.06 11.11
C GLU A 243 2.75 23.81 12.39
N LYS A 244 3.73 24.67 12.68
CA LYS A 244 4.53 24.57 13.92
C LYS A 244 3.65 24.67 15.16
N TYR A 245 2.72 25.62 15.18
CA TYR A 245 1.80 25.82 16.29
C TYR A 245 0.86 24.63 16.48
N LYS A 246 0.34 24.05 15.39
CA LYS A 246 -0.52 22.87 15.45
C LYS A 246 0.22 21.63 15.95
N ASP A 247 1.42 21.36 15.42
CA ASP A 247 2.27 20.26 15.88
C ASP A 247 2.62 20.40 17.38
N GLU A 248 2.89 21.63 17.85
CA GLU A 248 3.14 21.91 19.26
C GLU A 248 1.89 21.66 20.13
N GLN A 249 0.71 22.07 19.67
CA GLN A 249 -0.54 21.78 20.38
C GLN A 249 -0.84 20.29 20.44
N GLU A 250 -0.65 19.55 19.34
CA GLU A 250 -0.83 18.10 19.31
C GLU A 250 0.16 17.40 20.25
N LEU A 251 1.42 17.83 20.29
CA LEU A 251 2.43 17.33 21.24
C LEU A 251 2.02 17.58 22.70
N ILE A 252 1.51 18.78 23.00
CA ILE A 252 1.03 19.13 24.35
C ILE A 252 -0.16 18.26 24.73
N ALA A 253 -1.13 18.09 23.83
CA ALA A 253 -2.31 17.25 24.05
C ALA A 253 -1.93 15.78 24.27
N ALA A 254 -1.00 15.24 23.46
CA ALA A 254 -0.48 13.89 23.63
C ALA A 254 0.20 13.71 24.98
N ARG A 255 1.07 14.65 25.37
CA ARG A 255 1.76 14.65 26.68
C ARG A 255 0.77 14.74 27.85
N GLN A 256 -0.31 15.51 27.72
CA GLN A 256 -1.37 15.58 28.74
C GLN A 256 -2.15 14.25 28.83
N SER A 257 -2.47 13.63 27.69
CA SER A 257 -3.12 12.30 27.65
C SER A 257 -2.24 11.22 28.27
N GLU A 258 -0.93 11.24 28.03
CA GLU A 258 0.00 10.31 28.68
C GLU A 258 0.10 10.54 30.19
N ARG A 259 0.17 11.81 30.64
CA ARG A 259 0.17 12.15 32.06
C ARG A 259 -1.09 11.65 32.76
N THR A 260 -2.27 11.89 32.19
CA THR A 260 -3.53 11.39 32.76
C THR A 260 -3.56 9.86 32.81
N LYS A 261 -3.11 9.16 31.75
CA LYS A 261 -2.95 7.69 31.76
C LYS A 261 -1.98 7.21 32.83
N GLN A 262 -0.89 7.93 33.08
CA GLN A 262 0.06 7.62 34.16
C GLN A 262 -0.54 7.87 35.54
N GLU A 263 -1.35 8.92 35.70
CA GLU A 263 -2.07 9.20 36.94
C GLU A 263 -3.11 8.13 37.27
N PHE A 264 -3.86 7.65 36.27
CA PHE A 264 -4.76 6.51 36.43
C PHE A 264 -4.03 5.18 36.74
N LYS A 265 -2.74 5.07 36.37
CA LYS A 265 -1.89 3.92 36.72
C LYS A 265 -1.21 4.04 38.09
N LYS A 266 -1.35 5.16 38.80
CA LYS A 266 -0.84 5.27 40.18
C LYS A 266 -1.58 4.25 41.05
N LEU A 267 -0.82 3.31 41.61
CA LEU A 267 -1.33 2.33 42.56
C LEU A 267 -1.94 3.09 43.75
N PRO A 268 -3.15 2.72 44.22
CA PRO A 268 -3.73 3.36 45.39
C PRO A 268 -2.77 3.18 46.57
N GLY A 269 -2.59 4.23 47.39
CA GLY A 269 -1.70 4.20 48.56
C GLY A 269 -2.11 3.22 49.68
N ARG A 270 -3.20 2.45 49.48
CA ARG A 270 -3.67 1.39 50.38
C ARG A 270 -3.93 0.12 49.58
N HIS A 271 -3.72 -1.04 50.21
CA HIS A 271 -3.90 -2.33 49.56
C HIS A 271 -5.34 -2.54 49.08
N SER A 272 -5.54 -3.33 48.02
CA SER A 272 -6.85 -3.59 47.40
C SER A 272 -7.93 -4.10 48.35
N ARG A 273 -7.55 -4.75 49.45
CA ARG A 273 -8.46 -5.25 50.50
C ARG A 273 -8.91 -4.21 51.53
N PHE A 274 -8.43 -2.96 51.46
CA PHE A 274 -8.88 -1.88 52.33
C PHE A 274 -10.17 -1.27 51.74
N GLY A 275 -11.28 -1.99 51.89
CA GLY A 275 -12.61 -1.56 51.45
C GLY A 275 -13.41 -1.01 52.64
N GLY A 276 -13.82 0.26 52.58
CA GLY A 276 -14.85 0.76 53.49
C GLY A 276 -16.19 0.09 53.16
N THR A 277 -17.06 -0.09 54.17
CA THR A 277 -18.41 -0.63 53.97
C THR A 277 -19.40 0.53 53.92
N PHE A 278 -20.07 0.70 52.78
CA PHE A 278 -21.06 1.75 52.56
C PHE A 278 -22.43 1.13 52.24
N ILE A 279 -23.50 1.80 52.67
CA ILE A 279 -24.88 1.45 52.33
C ILE A 279 -25.37 2.45 51.30
N MET A 280 -25.72 1.98 50.11
CA MET A 280 -26.22 2.84 49.04
C MET A 280 -27.73 2.97 49.15
N GLN A 281 -28.20 4.15 49.56
CA GLN A 281 -29.63 4.45 49.63
C GLN A 281 -30.15 4.71 48.20
N ASN A 282 -31.37 4.24 47.90
CA ASN A 282 -32.06 4.31 46.59
C ASN A 282 -31.68 3.26 45.52
N ILE A 283 -30.79 2.31 45.81
CA ILE A 283 -30.58 1.13 44.95
C ILE A 283 -30.91 -0.12 45.74
N LYS A 284 -31.89 -0.88 45.26
CA LYS A 284 -32.32 -2.12 45.89
C LYS A 284 -31.49 -3.29 45.38
N SER A 285 -31.09 -4.14 46.30
CA SER A 285 -30.52 -5.46 46.04
C SER A 285 -31.61 -6.41 45.49
N ILE A 286 -31.18 -7.59 45.06
CA ILE A 286 -32.06 -8.70 44.63
C ILE A 286 -33.07 -9.09 45.73
N SER A 287 -32.74 -8.79 47.00
CA SER A 287 -33.58 -9.06 48.17
C SER A 287 -34.34 -7.83 48.70
N ASP A 288 -34.61 -6.82 47.86
CA ASP A 288 -35.32 -5.55 48.19
C ASP A 288 -34.65 -4.62 49.25
N ASN A 289 -33.58 -5.08 49.90
CA ASN A 289 -32.77 -4.31 50.86
C ASN A 289 -31.75 -3.39 50.13
N PRO A 290 -31.29 -2.28 50.74
CA PRO A 290 -30.28 -1.42 50.13
C PRO A 290 -28.95 -2.16 49.90
N ILE A 291 -28.27 -1.87 48.80
CA ILE A 291 -27.01 -2.54 48.43
C ILE A 291 -25.87 -2.13 49.38
N ILE A 292 -25.15 -3.13 49.89
CA ILE A 292 -23.93 -2.96 50.69
C ILE A 292 -22.71 -3.04 49.76
N CYS A 293 -21.86 -2.02 49.79
CA CYS A 293 -20.71 -1.90 48.91
C CYS A 293 -19.41 -1.87 49.72
N HIS A 294 -18.47 -2.76 49.41
CA HIS A 294 -17.17 -2.86 50.10
C HIS A 294 -16.02 -2.21 49.31
N GLN A 295 -16.30 -1.12 48.59
CA GLN A 295 -15.34 -0.42 47.73
C GLN A 295 -15.14 1.02 48.22
N ALA A 296 -14.04 1.66 47.82
CA ALA A 296 -13.80 3.07 48.12
C ALA A 296 -14.96 3.94 47.62
N ILE A 297 -15.32 4.98 48.38
CA ILE A 297 -16.52 5.80 48.15
C ILE A 297 -16.57 6.41 46.74
N GLU A 298 -15.42 6.78 46.18
CA GLU A 298 -15.28 7.27 44.80
C GLU A 298 -15.74 6.23 43.75
N LYS A 299 -15.40 4.96 43.95
CA LYS A 299 -15.86 3.86 43.08
C LYS A 299 -17.33 3.51 43.29
N VAL A 300 -17.85 3.75 44.49
CA VAL A 300 -19.27 3.54 44.81
C VAL A 300 -20.14 4.61 44.13
N MET A 301 -19.68 5.86 44.07
CA MET A 301 -20.37 6.93 43.34
C MET A 301 -20.37 6.70 41.82
N ASP A 302 -19.28 6.16 41.26
CA ASP A 302 -19.17 5.74 39.86
C ASP A 302 -19.56 4.27 39.63
N MET A 303 -20.54 3.75 40.39
CA MET A 303 -20.98 2.36 40.20
C MET A 303 -21.58 2.16 38.81
N ASN A 304 -20.88 1.36 38.02
CA ASN A 304 -21.33 0.92 36.72
C ASN A 304 -21.31 -0.61 36.69
N PHE A 305 -22.51 -1.21 36.66
CA PHE A 305 -22.72 -2.65 36.64
C PHE A 305 -22.23 -3.33 35.35
N ASP A 306 -21.82 -2.55 34.34
CA ASP A 306 -21.23 -3.06 33.10
C ASP A 306 -19.71 -3.28 33.18
N LYS A 307 -19.05 -2.85 34.27
CA LYS A 307 -17.58 -2.96 34.41
C LYS A 307 -17.09 -4.41 34.48
N ASP A 308 -17.88 -5.32 35.05
CA ASP A 308 -17.58 -6.75 35.17
C ASP A 308 -18.17 -7.60 34.04
N LYS A 309 -18.93 -6.99 33.11
CA LYS A 309 -19.35 -7.69 31.90
C LYS A 309 -18.09 -8.03 31.11
N LYS A 310 -17.83 -9.33 30.90
CA LYS A 310 -16.76 -9.79 30.01
C LYS A 310 -16.94 -9.10 28.66
N LYS A 311 -16.07 -8.13 28.36
CA LYS A 311 -16.02 -7.53 27.02
C LYS A 311 -15.91 -8.68 26.04
N GLN A 312 -16.82 -8.72 25.07
CA GLN A 312 -16.74 -9.69 23.98
C GLN A 312 -15.35 -9.53 23.37
N LYS A 313 -14.51 -10.58 23.46
CA LYS A 313 -13.15 -10.52 22.94
C LYS A 313 -13.27 -10.10 21.48
N ARG A 314 -12.67 -8.95 21.11
CA ARG A 314 -12.48 -8.63 19.70
C ARG A 314 -11.77 -9.83 19.09
N ASN A 315 -12.35 -10.40 18.04
CA ASN A 315 -11.74 -11.49 17.32
C ASN A 315 -10.47 -10.94 16.66
N PHE A 316 -9.31 -11.11 17.29
CA PHE A 316 -7.98 -10.93 16.68
C PHE A 316 -7.73 -11.91 15.50
N ARG A 317 -8.78 -12.61 15.05
CA ARG A 317 -8.84 -13.60 13.97
C ARG A 317 -9.21 -12.99 12.62
N LEU A 318 -9.64 -11.72 12.60
CA LEU A 318 -9.77 -10.97 11.36
C LEU A 318 -8.36 -10.44 11.05
N ALA A 319 -7.82 -10.79 9.88
CA ALA A 319 -6.68 -10.05 9.35
C ALA A 319 -7.05 -8.56 9.46
N PRO A 320 -6.18 -7.70 10.03
CA PRO A 320 -6.46 -6.28 10.08
C PRO A 320 -6.82 -5.87 8.66
N GLU A 321 -8.07 -5.46 8.49
CA GLU A 321 -8.50 -4.86 7.24
C GLU A 321 -7.56 -3.68 7.06
N GLN A 322 -6.78 -3.63 5.97
CA GLN A 322 -5.74 -2.61 5.72
C GLN A 322 -6.21 -1.27 6.27
N GLU A 323 -5.81 -0.97 7.51
CA GLU A 323 -6.29 0.22 8.19
C GLU A 323 -5.67 1.35 7.39
N LYS A 324 -6.49 2.32 7.00
CA LYS A 324 -5.99 3.55 6.40
C LYS A 324 -5.17 4.24 7.47
N PHE A 325 -3.89 3.90 7.56
CA PHE A 325 -2.93 4.66 8.32
C PHE A 325 -2.67 5.94 7.52
N GLU A 326 -3.43 6.98 7.86
CA GLU A 326 -3.10 8.34 7.45
C GLU A 326 -1.86 8.75 8.25
N ARG A 327 -0.68 8.46 7.67
CA ARG A 327 0.62 8.80 8.24
C ARG A 327 1.16 10.04 7.54
N ARG A 328 1.91 10.86 8.28
CA ARG A 328 2.66 11.99 7.69
C ARG A 328 4.09 11.56 7.39
N SER A 329 4.43 11.43 6.11
CA SER A 329 5.81 11.15 5.66
C SER A 329 6.77 12.30 6.01
N ALA A 330 8.07 11.98 5.98
CA ALA A 330 9.14 12.96 6.11
C ALA A 330 8.96 14.16 5.15
N LEU A 331 9.37 15.34 5.59
CA LEU A 331 9.15 16.58 4.82
C LEU A 331 9.78 16.52 3.42
N SER A 332 11.01 16.00 3.30
CA SER A 332 11.68 15.81 2.01
C SER A 332 10.84 14.96 1.05
N VAL A 333 10.23 13.90 1.58
CA VAL A 333 9.35 13.00 0.81
C VAL A 333 8.11 13.74 0.33
N ARG A 334 7.46 14.48 1.21
CA ARG A 334 6.27 15.28 0.85
C ARG A 334 6.58 16.38 -0.17
N LEU A 335 7.77 17.00 -0.10
CA LEU A 335 8.17 18.04 -1.05
C LEU A 335 8.34 17.47 -2.45
N PHE A 336 9.05 16.36 -2.63
CA PHE A 336 9.19 15.79 -3.99
C PHE A 336 7.86 15.21 -4.47
N LEU A 337 7.07 14.56 -3.61
CA LEU A 337 5.74 14.05 -3.98
C LEU A 337 4.80 15.18 -4.42
N ARG A 338 4.91 16.35 -3.80
CA ARG A 338 4.19 17.54 -4.24
C ARG A 338 4.66 17.99 -5.63
N GLU A 339 5.96 18.07 -5.88
CA GLU A 339 6.47 18.46 -7.21
C GLU A 339 6.06 17.44 -8.28
N PHE A 340 6.16 16.15 -7.97
CA PHE A 340 5.74 15.07 -8.85
C PHE A 340 4.22 15.11 -9.13
N CYS A 341 3.38 15.46 -8.15
CA CYS A 341 1.94 15.72 -8.38
C CYS A 341 1.71 16.86 -9.39
N ILE A 342 2.48 17.95 -9.25
CA ILE A 342 2.38 19.11 -10.15
C ILE A 342 2.79 18.71 -11.56
N GLU A 343 3.84 17.89 -11.69
CA GLU A 343 4.30 17.38 -12.97
C GLU A 343 3.26 16.48 -13.63
N ILE A 344 2.72 15.49 -12.91
CA ILE A 344 1.64 14.61 -13.38
C ILE A 344 0.46 15.45 -13.91
N LEU A 345 0.02 16.46 -13.16
CA LEU A 345 -1.08 17.33 -13.59
C LEU A 345 -0.78 18.11 -14.87
N ARG A 346 0.48 18.52 -15.08
CA ARG A 346 0.91 19.31 -16.24
C ARG A 346 1.14 18.47 -17.49
N SER A 347 1.75 17.29 -17.35
CA SER A 347 2.26 16.51 -18.49
C SER A 347 1.44 15.26 -18.81
N ALA A 348 0.80 14.62 -17.82
CA ALA A 348 0.26 13.27 -18.01
C ALA A 348 -1.22 13.09 -17.64
N TYR A 349 -1.78 13.87 -16.71
CA TYR A 349 -3.09 13.56 -16.10
C TYR A 349 -4.24 13.40 -17.11
N ASN A 350 -4.40 14.36 -18.02
CA ASN A 350 -5.48 14.28 -19.02
C ASN A 350 -5.29 13.09 -19.97
N THR A 351 -4.06 12.77 -20.35
CA THR A 351 -3.72 11.60 -21.16
C THR A 351 -4.02 10.32 -20.39
N LEU A 352 -3.48 10.18 -19.17
CA LEU A 352 -3.73 9.08 -18.25
C LEU A 352 -5.24 8.79 -18.12
N VAL A 353 -6.04 9.80 -17.79
CA VAL A 353 -7.49 9.61 -17.60
C VAL A 353 -8.17 9.16 -18.88
N ARG A 354 -7.77 9.70 -20.03
CA ARG A 354 -8.35 9.35 -21.34
C ARG A 354 -8.01 7.93 -21.75
N HIS A 355 -6.73 7.56 -21.70
CA HIS A 355 -6.25 6.29 -22.22
C HIS A 355 -6.60 5.13 -21.28
N VAL A 356 -6.39 5.28 -19.97
CA VAL A 356 -6.80 4.26 -19.00
C VAL A 356 -8.30 4.00 -19.08
N ARG A 357 -9.12 5.05 -19.16
CA ARG A 357 -10.57 4.90 -19.32
C ARG A 357 -10.92 4.11 -20.59
N ARG A 358 -10.30 4.42 -21.73
CA ARG A 358 -10.51 3.66 -22.98
C ARG A 358 -10.09 2.19 -22.85
N VAL A 359 -8.98 1.91 -22.15
CA VAL A 359 -8.54 0.53 -21.87
C VAL A 359 -9.59 -0.19 -21.02
N LEU A 360 -10.06 0.41 -19.94
CA LEU A 360 -11.08 -0.17 -19.06
C LEU A 360 -12.45 -0.36 -19.77
N GLU A 361 -12.82 0.54 -20.68
CA GLU A 361 -14.03 0.43 -21.50
C GLU A 361 -13.93 -0.71 -22.52
N ARG A 362 -12.76 -0.88 -23.18
CA ARG A 362 -12.53 -1.94 -24.19
C ARG A 362 -12.37 -3.32 -23.55
N SER A 363 -11.72 -3.38 -22.40
CA SER A 363 -11.49 -4.61 -21.64
C SER A 363 -12.62 -4.89 -20.64
N ALA A 364 -13.83 -4.36 -20.89
CA ALA A 364 -15.01 -4.59 -20.06
C ALA A 364 -15.34 -6.09 -19.99
N GLY A 365 -14.93 -6.74 -18.90
CA GLY A 365 -15.06 -8.18 -18.67
C GLY A 365 -13.78 -8.88 -18.23
N GLN A 366 -12.60 -8.27 -18.40
CA GLN A 366 -11.32 -8.83 -17.93
C GLN A 366 -11.06 -8.62 -16.43
N GLY A 367 -12.03 -8.07 -15.68
CA GLY A 367 -11.94 -7.92 -14.23
C GLY A 367 -10.93 -6.87 -13.74
N HIS A 368 -10.40 -6.01 -14.61
CA HIS A 368 -9.50 -4.93 -14.21
C HIS A 368 -10.10 -4.04 -13.12
N ASP A 369 -9.27 -3.61 -12.18
CA ASP A 369 -9.70 -2.78 -11.06
C ASP A 369 -9.79 -1.30 -11.47
N ASP A 370 -11.01 -0.83 -11.70
CA ASP A 370 -11.30 0.57 -12.01
C ASP A 370 -11.14 1.52 -10.81
N SER A 371 -10.96 0.97 -9.60
CA SER A 371 -10.77 1.75 -8.37
C SER A 371 -9.53 2.64 -8.43
N TYR A 372 -8.47 2.21 -9.12
CA TYR A 372 -7.24 3.00 -9.24
C TYR A 372 -7.46 4.27 -10.05
N LEU A 373 -8.21 4.19 -11.17
CA LEU A 373 -8.52 5.35 -11.98
C LEU A 373 -9.48 6.30 -11.25
N LEU A 374 -10.50 5.74 -10.58
CA LEU A 374 -11.42 6.52 -9.77
C LEU A 374 -10.68 7.23 -8.61
N TRP A 375 -9.77 6.54 -7.93
CA TRP A 375 -8.92 7.15 -6.92
C TRP A 375 -8.07 8.29 -7.51
N ALA A 376 -7.42 8.08 -8.65
CA ALA A 376 -6.57 9.09 -9.29
C ALA A 376 -7.38 10.34 -9.64
N MET A 377 -8.58 10.16 -10.22
CA MET A 377 -9.49 11.27 -10.49
C MET A 377 -9.79 12.06 -9.21
N ARG A 378 -10.17 11.38 -8.12
CA ARG A 378 -10.47 12.05 -6.85
C ARG A 378 -9.24 12.81 -6.33
N PHE A 379 -8.11 12.12 -6.20
CA PHE A 379 -6.91 12.64 -5.56
C PHE A 379 -6.34 13.85 -6.29
N PHE A 380 -6.15 13.76 -7.60
CA PHE A 380 -5.56 14.84 -8.40
C PHE A 380 -6.52 16.02 -8.61
N MET A 381 -7.84 15.79 -8.74
CA MET A 381 -8.81 16.90 -8.73
C MET A 381 -8.82 17.66 -7.40
N GLU A 382 -8.75 16.93 -6.28
CA GLU A 382 -8.69 17.53 -4.94
C GLU A 382 -7.40 18.35 -4.77
N PHE A 383 -6.25 17.78 -5.13
CA PHE A 383 -4.96 18.47 -5.11
C PHE A 383 -4.93 19.71 -6.01
N ASN A 384 -5.46 19.62 -7.24
CA ASN A 384 -5.55 20.73 -8.17
C ASN A 384 -6.37 21.89 -7.60
N ARG A 385 -7.52 21.58 -6.99
CA ARG A 385 -8.40 22.57 -6.35
C ARG A 385 -7.73 23.26 -5.18
N LEU A 386 -7.06 22.50 -4.31
CA LEU A 386 -6.40 23.04 -3.12
C LEU A 386 -5.23 23.98 -3.45
N ASN A 387 -4.53 23.73 -4.55
CA ASN A 387 -3.46 24.61 -5.03
C ASN A 387 -3.95 25.77 -5.91
N GLY A 388 -5.26 25.87 -6.17
CA GLY A 388 -5.83 26.93 -7.03
C GLY A 388 -5.34 26.87 -8.48
N PHE A 389 -4.98 25.69 -8.99
CA PHE A 389 -4.52 25.53 -10.36
C PHE A 389 -5.66 25.63 -11.38
N LYS A 390 -5.29 25.93 -12.63
CA LYS A 390 -6.24 26.02 -13.75
C LYS A 390 -7.02 24.71 -13.90
N VAL A 391 -8.32 24.84 -14.13
CA VAL A 391 -9.23 23.70 -14.32
C VAL A 391 -8.86 22.87 -15.56
N ASP A 392 -8.15 23.46 -16.52
CA ASP A 392 -7.71 22.80 -17.76
C ASP A 392 -6.81 21.59 -17.51
N LEU A 393 -6.02 21.61 -16.43
CA LEU A 393 -5.15 20.50 -16.03
C LEU A 393 -5.93 19.23 -15.70
N VAL A 394 -7.20 19.36 -15.31
CA VAL A 394 -8.09 18.24 -14.96
C VAL A 394 -9.31 18.12 -15.87
N SER A 395 -9.27 18.78 -17.03
CA SER A 395 -10.40 18.88 -17.96
C SER A 395 -10.97 17.54 -18.44
N GLU A 396 -10.13 16.53 -18.67
CA GLU A 396 -10.59 15.20 -19.12
C GLU A 396 -11.52 14.56 -18.08
N SER A 397 -11.20 14.70 -16.79
CA SER A 397 -12.03 14.16 -15.70
C SER A 397 -13.37 14.88 -15.52
N LEU A 398 -13.47 16.13 -15.99
CA LEU A 398 -14.68 16.95 -15.96
C LEU A 398 -15.47 16.89 -17.28
N SER A 399 -15.03 16.11 -18.26
CA SER A 399 -15.75 15.93 -19.52
C SER A 399 -17.06 15.17 -19.32
N THR A 400 -18.04 15.42 -20.19
CA THR A 400 -19.33 14.71 -20.20
C THR A 400 -19.15 13.20 -20.33
N ASN A 401 -18.21 12.77 -21.17
CA ASN A 401 -17.89 11.35 -21.37
C ASN A 401 -17.37 10.71 -20.08
N CYS A 402 -16.48 11.39 -19.37
CA CYS A 402 -15.94 10.90 -18.11
C CYS A 402 -17.00 10.93 -16.99
N PHE A 403 -17.92 11.89 -17.01
CA PHE A 403 -19.06 11.93 -16.07
C PHE A 403 -19.98 10.73 -16.28
N HIS A 404 -20.39 10.47 -17.53
CA HIS A 404 -21.20 9.32 -17.89
C HIS A 404 -20.52 8.00 -17.51
N TRP A 405 -19.22 7.86 -17.78
CA TRP A 405 -18.45 6.67 -17.40
C TRP A 405 -18.49 6.41 -15.88
N VAL A 406 -18.27 7.44 -15.05
CA VAL A 406 -18.33 7.28 -13.57
C VAL A 406 -19.74 6.87 -13.12
N VAL A 407 -20.79 7.43 -13.71
CA VAL A 407 -22.18 7.05 -13.39
C VAL A 407 -22.45 5.59 -13.77
N GLN A 408 -21.99 5.15 -14.95
CA GLN A 408 -22.10 3.75 -15.35
C GLN A 408 -21.34 2.80 -14.41
N ARG A 409 -20.15 3.21 -13.93
CA ARG A 409 -19.40 2.44 -12.93
C ARG A 409 -20.14 2.35 -11.59
N ILE A 410 -20.76 3.45 -11.13
CA ILE A 410 -21.60 3.45 -9.93
C ILE A 410 -22.74 2.44 -10.06
N GLN A 411 -23.47 2.47 -11.18
CA GLN A 411 -24.57 1.52 -11.43
C GLN A 411 -24.04 0.08 -11.46
N HIS A 412 -22.95 -0.16 -12.19
CA HIS A 412 -22.33 -1.48 -12.25
C HIS A 412 -21.93 -2.00 -10.87
N HIS A 413 -21.29 -1.18 -10.02
CA HIS A 413 -20.90 -1.60 -8.67
C HIS A 413 -22.12 -1.90 -7.79
N LEU A 414 -23.22 -1.15 -7.92
CA LEU A 414 -24.47 -1.45 -7.23
C LEU A 414 -25.03 -2.82 -7.67
N ASP A 415 -25.10 -3.07 -8.97
CA ASP A 415 -25.57 -4.36 -9.52
C ASP A 415 -24.68 -5.53 -9.08
N MET A 416 -23.37 -5.31 -8.97
CA MET A 416 -22.41 -6.33 -8.50
C MET A 416 -22.51 -6.62 -7.00
N ILE A 417 -22.91 -5.64 -6.16
CA ILE A 417 -23.16 -5.90 -4.73
C ILE A 417 -24.31 -6.88 -4.55
N ASP A 418 -25.35 -6.77 -5.39
CA ASP A 418 -26.54 -7.62 -5.30
C ASP A 418 -26.33 -9.00 -5.93
N SER A 419 -25.60 -9.07 -7.04
CA SER A 419 -25.33 -10.31 -7.78
C SER A 419 -24.15 -11.12 -7.22
N ASP A 420 -23.02 -10.50 -6.91
CA ASP A 420 -21.83 -11.13 -6.35
C ASP A 420 -21.73 -10.91 -4.83
N LYS A 421 -22.61 -11.60 -4.10
CA LYS A 421 -22.67 -11.53 -2.63
C LYS A 421 -21.37 -11.98 -1.93
N ARG A 422 -20.51 -12.76 -2.61
CA ARG A 422 -19.23 -13.20 -2.03
C ARG A 422 -18.25 -12.04 -1.91
N HIS A 423 -18.22 -11.15 -2.90
CA HIS A 423 -17.33 -9.99 -2.92
C HIS A 423 -18.04 -8.66 -2.67
N ALA A 424 -19.27 -8.67 -2.14
CA ALA A 424 -20.07 -7.47 -1.87
C ALA A 424 -19.31 -6.37 -1.11
N ARG A 425 -18.39 -6.73 -0.20
CA ARG A 425 -17.55 -5.76 0.52
C ARG A 425 -16.55 -5.06 -0.39
N ILE A 426 -15.95 -5.77 -1.34
CA ILE A 426 -15.02 -5.20 -2.33
C ILE A 426 -15.80 -4.26 -3.24
N TRP A 427 -16.95 -4.71 -3.77
CA TRP A 427 -17.83 -3.88 -4.59
C TRP A 427 -18.33 -2.63 -3.84
N GLY A 428 -18.64 -2.76 -2.55
CA GLY A 428 -18.97 -1.63 -1.68
C GLY A 428 -17.83 -0.61 -1.53
N LYS A 429 -16.57 -1.06 -1.46
CA LYS A 429 -15.39 -0.17 -1.45
C LYS A 429 -15.25 0.55 -2.79
N ARG A 430 -15.38 -0.16 -3.92
CA ARG A 430 -15.32 0.45 -5.27
C ARG A 430 -16.41 1.51 -5.45
N LEU A 431 -17.64 1.19 -5.06
CA LEU A 431 -18.79 2.10 -5.05
C LEU A 431 -18.51 3.36 -4.22
N HIS A 432 -17.95 3.21 -3.02
CA HIS A 432 -17.63 4.35 -2.16
C HIS A 432 -16.66 5.34 -2.83
N ILE A 433 -15.62 4.84 -3.50
CA ILE A 433 -14.66 5.68 -4.23
C ILE A 433 -15.36 6.37 -5.41
N ALA A 434 -16.16 5.63 -6.18
CA ALA A 434 -16.91 6.17 -7.32
C ALA A 434 -17.87 7.31 -6.91
N LEU A 435 -18.58 7.14 -5.79
CA LEU A 435 -19.47 8.16 -5.24
C LEU A 435 -18.71 9.41 -4.79
N GLN A 436 -17.53 9.25 -4.20
CA GLN A 436 -16.68 10.39 -3.83
C GLN A 436 -16.22 11.17 -5.05
N VAL A 437 -15.77 10.48 -6.10
CA VAL A 437 -15.42 11.10 -7.38
C VAL A 437 -16.59 11.89 -7.93
N ASN A 438 -17.78 11.28 -8.00
CA ASN A 438 -18.97 11.95 -8.53
C ASN A 438 -19.34 13.20 -7.72
N ARG A 439 -19.31 13.12 -6.39
CA ARG A 439 -19.54 14.27 -5.51
C ARG A 439 -18.55 15.42 -5.79
N PHE A 440 -17.28 15.10 -5.96
CA PHE A 440 -16.24 16.09 -6.29
C PHE A 440 -16.45 16.70 -7.68
N LYS A 441 -16.80 15.90 -8.69
CA LYS A 441 -17.12 16.39 -10.03
C LYS A 441 -18.29 17.37 -10.00
N CYS A 442 -19.39 17.04 -9.33
CA CYS A 442 -20.54 17.94 -9.19
C CYS A 442 -20.15 19.26 -8.50
N PHE A 443 -19.33 19.20 -7.45
CA PHE A 443 -18.84 20.40 -6.76
C PHE A 443 -17.99 21.30 -7.68
N ASN A 444 -17.05 20.72 -8.43
CA ASN A 444 -16.19 21.47 -9.35
C ASN A 444 -16.97 22.03 -10.56
N SER A 445 -17.95 21.30 -11.08
CA SER A 445 -18.84 21.79 -12.14
C SER A 445 -19.64 23.02 -11.68
N ASN A 446 -20.16 23.00 -10.45
CA ASN A 446 -20.86 24.16 -9.87
C ASN A 446 -19.94 25.38 -9.69
N GLN A 447 -18.66 25.19 -9.35
CA GLN A 447 -17.69 26.29 -9.31
C GLN A 447 -17.38 26.85 -10.72
N LYS A 448 -17.28 25.98 -11.73
CA LYS A 448 -17.07 26.41 -13.13
C LYS A 448 -18.24 27.26 -13.64
N PHE A 449 -19.48 26.92 -13.28
CA PHE A 449 -20.66 27.74 -13.59
C PHE A 449 -20.60 29.13 -12.92
N ASN A 450 -20.13 29.22 -11.67
CA ASN A 450 -20.00 30.50 -10.98
C ASN A 450 -18.90 31.41 -11.55
N PHE A 451 -17.82 30.85 -12.10
CA PHE A 451 -16.76 31.62 -12.76
C PHE A 451 -17.09 32.06 -14.20
N THR A 452 -18.13 31.50 -14.83
CA THR A 452 -18.56 31.90 -16.18
C THR A 452 -19.67 32.96 -16.15
N LEU A 453 -20.18 33.29 -14.95
CA LEU A 453 -21.23 34.28 -14.69
C LEU A 453 -20.71 35.56 -14.00
N GLN A 454 -19.39 35.67 -13.82
CA GLN A 454 -18.68 36.92 -13.51
C GLN A 454 -17.84 37.30 -14.71
#